data_AF-A0A6P8L430-F1
#
_entry.id   AF-A0A6P8L430-F1
#
_cell.length_a   1.000
_cell.length_b   1.000
_cell.length_c   1.000
_cell.angle_alpha   90.00
_cell.angle_beta   90.00
_cell.angle_gamma   90.00
#
_symmetry.space_group_name_H-M   'P 1'
#
loop_
_entity.id
_entity.type
_entity.pdbx_description
1 polymer ?
#
loop_
_entity_poly.entity_id
_entity_poly.type
_entity_poly.pdbx_seq_one_letter_code
_entity_poly.pdbx_strand_id
1 'polypeptide(L)'
;MNSFEERFAHWFHFEGAESDEDRLKKCIDQLFRRPLIIDDTRSTDNAETYGVLASTAKSRGDYDEAVNFYTKALQEVFPYCELSAILYSNRAKALGCLQMYEESLIDIDRAIEISPNTALTKHFKDTKMDLEKKASRPHTKQNNRNHFEDIPSLSHNENKDIPGMSDAVRLVHSTKYGVNFEATKPIGTGDVILIEKPQVTSIIQTDVDVARMCYYCLRDYRALLPCERCNSALYCSKECRAKAYEEYHRFQCNSKNFPDDVQFVIILLMKITENGEKLAEAIKYCEKLDTMSSGNDNLLIRNSLFRHHRYKHKCELKLLACAEKEHTLRR
;
A
#
# COMPACT_ATOMS: atom_id res chain seq x y z
N MET A 1 -24.16 14.50 4.54
CA MET A 1 -24.02 14.52 3.08
C MET A 1 -22.76 15.31 2.82
N ASN A 2 -21.62 14.65 2.65
CA ASN A 2 -20.39 15.34 2.25
C ASN A 2 -20.09 14.80 0.86
N SER A 3 -20.42 15.59 -0.16
CA SER A 3 -20.15 15.20 -1.54
C SER A 3 -18.64 15.05 -1.74
N PHE A 4 -18.25 14.27 -2.75
CA PHE A 4 -16.87 14.17 -3.21
C PHE A 4 -16.25 15.58 -3.38
N GLU A 5 -17.05 16.58 -3.79
CA GLU A 5 -16.63 17.97 -3.96
C GLU A 5 -16.12 18.66 -2.68
N GLU A 6 -16.80 18.50 -1.53
CA GLU A 6 -16.37 19.14 -0.27
C GLU A 6 -15.00 18.63 0.19
N ARG A 7 -14.70 17.36 -0.11
CA ARG A 7 -13.41 16.76 0.25
C ARG A 7 -12.28 17.44 -0.51
N PHE A 8 -12.47 17.79 -1.78
CA PHE A 8 -11.40 18.31 -2.64
C PHE A 8 -11.27 19.83 -2.67
N ALA A 9 -12.27 20.58 -2.19
CA ALA A 9 -12.31 22.04 -2.23
C ALA A 9 -11.14 22.73 -1.49
N HIS A 10 -10.51 22.07 -0.51
CA HIS A 10 -9.34 22.62 0.17
C HIS A 10 -8.06 22.58 -0.70
N TRP A 11 -7.95 21.63 -1.62
CA TRP A 11 -6.75 21.43 -2.44
C TRP A 11 -6.82 22.09 -3.82
N PHE A 12 -8.03 22.34 -4.32
CA PHE A 12 -8.26 22.84 -5.67
C PHE A 12 -9.15 24.09 -5.63
N HIS A 13 -8.73 25.16 -6.30
CA HIS A 13 -9.56 26.34 -6.50
C HIS A 13 -10.55 26.11 -7.65
N PHE A 14 -11.84 26.20 -7.36
CA PHE A 14 -12.92 26.13 -8.34
C PHE A 14 -13.68 27.46 -8.42
N GLU A 15 -14.02 27.90 -9.63
CA GLU A 15 -14.95 29.03 -9.79
C GLU A 15 -16.40 28.56 -9.64
N GLY A 16 -17.27 29.44 -9.14
CA GLY A 16 -18.65 29.11 -8.76
C GLY A 16 -19.57 28.65 -9.89
N ALA A 17 -19.19 28.89 -11.16
CA ALA A 17 -20.02 28.60 -12.33
C ALA A 17 -19.60 27.36 -13.15
N GLU A 18 -18.60 26.60 -12.72
CA GLU A 18 -18.09 25.43 -13.46
C GLU A 18 -18.99 24.20 -13.29
N SER A 19 -19.14 23.41 -14.37
CA SER A 19 -19.80 22.11 -14.30
C SER A 19 -18.98 21.11 -13.49
N ASP A 20 -19.61 20.10 -12.90
CA ASP A 20 -18.90 19.05 -12.13
C ASP A 20 -17.86 18.30 -12.99
N GLU A 21 -18.12 18.20 -14.29
CA GLU A 21 -17.21 17.59 -15.26
C GLU A 21 -15.95 18.45 -15.50
N ASP A 22 -16.12 19.76 -15.66
CA ASP A 22 -15.00 20.69 -15.83
C ASP A 22 -14.15 20.79 -14.56
N ARG A 23 -14.79 20.77 -13.39
CA ARG A 23 -14.11 20.72 -12.09
C ARG A 23 -13.32 19.44 -11.92
N LEU A 24 -13.92 18.28 -12.24
CA LEU A 24 -13.23 16.99 -12.18
C LEU A 24 -12.04 16.95 -13.15
N LYS A 25 -12.20 17.45 -14.37
CA LYS A 25 -11.10 17.60 -15.35
C LYS A 25 -9.98 18.48 -14.80
N LYS A 26 -10.27 19.58 -14.10
CA LYS A 26 -9.27 20.41 -13.42
C LYS A 26 -8.60 19.71 -12.25
N CYS A 27 -9.34 19.00 -11.40
CA CYS A 27 -8.76 18.20 -10.31
C CYS A 27 -7.75 17.20 -10.86
N ILE A 28 -8.17 16.45 -11.87
CA ILE A 28 -7.37 15.47 -12.58
C ILE A 28 -6.14 16.16 -13.18
N ASP A 29 -6.31 17.22 -13.97
CA ASP A 29 -5.20 17.92 -14.62
C ASP A 29 -4.20 18.49 -13.61
N GLN A 30 -4.68 19.07 -12.51
CA GLN A 30 -3.82 19.58 -11.44
C GLN A 30 -3.11 18.46 -10.67
N LEU A 31 -3.80 17.35 -10.39
CA LEU A 31 -3.22 16.16 -9.74
C LEU A 31 -2.15 15.49 -10.62
N PHE A 32 -2.34 15.48 -11.95
CA PHE A 32 -1.40 14.89 -12.90
C PHE A 32 -0.26 15.84 -13.30
N ARG A 33 -0.47 17.16 -13.35
CA ARG A 33 0.55 18.15 -13.77
C ARG A 33 1.32 18.81 -12.64
N ARG A 34 0.76 18.91 -11.43
CA ARG A 34 1.42 19.54 -10.27
C ARG A 34 1.43 18.55 -9.10
N PRO A 35 2.61 18.09 -8.64
CA PRO A 35 2.65 17.32 -7.40
C PRO A 35 2.02 18.17 -6.29
N LEU A 36 1.09 17.58 -5.54
CA LEU A 36 0.51 18.22 -4.36
C LEU A 36 1.65 18.49 -3.37
N ILE A 37 2.13 19.74 -3.34
CA ILE A 37 3.09 20.19 -2.35
C ILE A 37 2.29 20.39 -1.07
N ILE A 38 2.30 19.38 -0.22
CA ILE A 38 1.83 19.50 1.16
C ILE A 38 3.08 19.69 2.01
N ASP A 39 2.94 20.34 3.15
CA ASP A 39 4.06 20.65 4.05
C ASP A 39 4.51 19.40 4.80
N ASP A 40 5.83 19.22 4.96
CA ASP A 40 6.37 18.13 5.78
C ASP A 40 5.85 18.28 7.21
N THR A 41 5.13 17.27 7.67
CA THR A 41 4.37 17.35 8.93
C THR A 41 5.00 16.56 10.07
N ARG A 42 6.22 16.12 9.85
CA ARG A 42 7.04 15.46 10.86
C ARG A 42 7.29 16.39 12.04
N SER A 43 7.27 15.81 13.23
CA SER A 43 7.47 16.51 14.48
C SER A 43 8.56 15.79 15.28
N THR A 44 9.67 16.49 15.52
CA THR A 44 10.75 16.00 16.38
C THR A 44 10.21 15.66 17.78
N ASP A 45 9.31 16.48 18.33
CA ASP A 45 8.69 16.24 19.64
C ASP A 45 7.88 14.93 19.66
N ASN A 46 7.14 14.64 18.57
CA ASN A 46 6.44 13.36 18.44
C ASN A 46 7.43 12.19 18.34
N ALA A 47 8.50 12.35 17.55
CA ALA A 47 9.53 11.33 17.41
C ALA A 47 10.20 10.99 18.76
N GLU A 48 10.53 12.02 19.54
CA GLU A 48 11.08 11.86 20.89
C GLU A 48 10.08 11.18 21.83
N THR A 49 8.81 11.61 21.81
CA THR A 49 7.74 11.00 22.60
C THR A 49 7.62 9.50 22.32
N TYR A 50 7.56 9.11 21.04
CA TYR A 50 7.54 7.70 20.66
C TYR A 50 8.84 6.97 21.02
N GLY A 51 10.00 7.64 20.94
CA GLY A 51 11.28 7.09 21.39
C GLY A 51 11.32 6.79 22.89
N VAL A 52 10.69 7.63 23.71
CA VAL A 52 10.53 7.41 25.17
C VAL A 52 9.58 6.25 25.46
N LEU A 53 8.43 6.19 24.77
CA LEU A 53 7.49 5.06 24.87
C LEU A 53 8.16 3.74 24.49
N ALA A 54 8.92 3.73 23.40
CA ALA A 54 9.69 2.56 22.96
C ALA A 54 10.73 2.13 24.00
N SER A 55 11.46 3.07 24.58
CA SER A 55 12.47 2.79 25.60
C SER A 55 11.85 2.25 26.90
N THR A 56 10.65 2.73 27.25
CA THR A 56 9.86 2.25 28.38
C THR A 56 9.32 0.83 28.13
N ALA A 57 8.81 0.54 26.94
CA ALA A 57 8.41 -0.83 26.57
C ALA A 57 9.62 -1.78 26.62
N LYS A 58 10.77 -1.34 26.10
CA LYS A 58 12.02 -2.12 26.13
C LYS A 58 12.47 -2.44 27.56
N SER A 59 12.34 -1.50 28.50
CA SER A 59 12.74 -1.74 29.91
C SER A 59 11.80 -2.69 30.64
N ARG A 60 10.54 -2.81 30.19
CA ARG A 60 9.58 -3.82 30.66
C ARG A 60 9.80 -5.21 30.05
N GLY A 61 10.62 -5.31 29.00
CA GLY A 61 10.82 -6.55 28.24
C GLY A 61 9.85 -6.72 27.07
N ASP A 62 8.98 -5.73 26.82
CA ASP A 62 8.00 -5.73 25.74
C ASP A 62 8.66 -5.28 24.42
N TYR A 63 9.56 -6.12 23.90
CA TYR A 63 10.39 -5.76 22.76
C TYR A 63 9.61 -5.60 21.44
N ASP A 64 8.47 -6.30 21.29
CA ASP A 64 7.59 -6.16 20.12
C ASP A 64 6.98 -4.75 20.07
N GLU A 65 6.43 -4.31 21.19
CA GLU A 65 5.87 -2.97 21.34
C GLU A 65 6.95 -1.88 21.22
N ALA A 66 8.15 -2.14 21.75
CA ALA A 66 9.29 -1.23 21.56
C ALA A 66 9.65 -1.03 20.09
N VAL A 67 9.67 -2.10 19.28
CA VAL A 67 9.92 -2.01 17.83
C VAL A 67 8.83 -1.20 17.12
N ASN A 68 7.56 -1.38 17.52
CA ASN A 68 6.44 -0.62 16.99
C ASN A 68 6.58 0.88 17.30
N PHE A 69 6.87 1.24 18.55
CA PHE A 69 7.08 2.65 18.91
C PHE A 69 8.32 3.26 18.27
N TYR A 70 9.44 2.54 18.16
CA TYR A 70 10.61 3.05 17.42
C TYR A 70 10.29 3.25 15.93
N THR A 71 9.43 2.41 15.34
CA THR A 71 8.99 2.59 13.95
C THR A 71 8.12 3.84 13.79
N LYS A 72 7.19 4.09 14.71
CA LYS A 72 6.44 5.35 14.78
C LYS A 72 7.36 6.57 14.95
N ALA A 73 8.36 6.47 15.83
CA ALA A 73 9.34 7.54 16.01
C ALA A 73 10.11 7.83 14.71
N LEU A 74 10.51 6.79 13.97
CA LEU A 74 11.19 6.92 12.68
C LEU A 74 10.30 7.52 11.59
N GLN A 75 8.97 7.33 11.65
CA GLN A 75 8.03 8.01 10.76
C GLN A 75 7.95 9.52 11.05
N GLU A 76 8.00 9.91 12.32
CA GLU A 76 7.87 11.31 12.76
C GLU A 76 9.17 12.11 12.69
N VAL A 77 10.34 11.46 12.62
CA VAL A 77 11.64 12.14 12.60
C VAL A 77 12.07 12.54 11.20
N PHE A 78 12.70 13.71 11.06
CA PHE A 78 13.41 14.07 9.82
C PHE A 78 14.47 13.02 9.49
N PRO A 79 14.63 12.65 8.21
CA PRO A 79 15.52 11.56 7.83
C PRO A 79 16.97 12.05 7.90
N TYR A 80 17.91 11.12 8.05
CA TYR A 80 19.35 11.42 8.00
C TYR A 80 19.86 12.39 9.08
N CYS A 81 19.12 12.59 10.17
CA CYS A 81 19.55 13.38 11.33
C CYS A 81 20.09 12.48 12.45
N GLU A 82 20.77 13.09 13.44
CA GLU A 82 21.33 12.37 14.59
C GLU A 82 20.29 11.53 15.33
N LEU A 83 19.11 12.10 15.59
CA LEU A 83 18.02 11.40 16.26
C LEU A 83 17.56 10.17 15.46
N SER A 84 17.49 10.25 14.14
CA SER A 84 17.13 9.09 13.30
C SER A 84 18.16 7.96 13.42
N ALA A 85 19.46 8.27 13.48
CA ALA A 85 20.52 7.27 13.70
C ALA A 85 20.39 6.59 15.08
N ILE A 86 20.11 7.38 16.12
CA ILE A 86 19.88 6.87 17.48
C ILE A 86 18.65 5.96 17.52
N LEU A 87 17.56 6.36 16.87
CA LEU A 87 16.33 5.56 16.79
C LEU A 87 16.55 4.24 16.05
N TYR A 88 17.27 4.23 14.92
CA TYR A 88 17.66 3.00 14.23
C TYR A 88 18.50 2.07 15.12
N SER A 89 19.52 2.61 15.81
CA SER A 89 20.35 1.81 16.74
C SER A 89 19.52 1.21 17.88
N ASN A 90 18.57 1.98 18.42
CA ASN A 90 17.70 1.51 19.50
C ASN A 90 16.71 0.45 19.02
N ARG A 91 16.12 0.61 17.83
CA ARG A 91 15.26 -0.41 17.21
C ARG A 91 16.05 -1.68 16.91
N ALA A 92 17.28 -1.56 16.41
CA ALA A 92 18.19 -2.69 16.23
C ALA A 92 18.40 -3.48 17.54
N LYS A 93 18.65 -2.80 18.66
CA LYS A 93 18.80 -3.45 19.96
C LYS A 93 17.52 -4.19 20.39
N ALA A 94 16.34 -3.60 20.17
CA ALA A 94 15.07 -4.26 20.47
C ALA A 94 14.83 -5.49 19.57
N LEU A 95 15.10 -5.39 18.26
CA LEU A 95 15.06 -6.52 17.32
C LEU A 95 16.03 -7.64 17.71
N GLY A 96 17.23 -7.30 18.18
CA GLY A 96 18.21 -8.26 18.68
C GLY A 96 17.74 -9.01 19.94
N CYS A 97 16.90 -8.38 20.78
CA CYS A 97 16.26 -9.04 21.92
C CYS A 97 15.15 -10.02 21.47
N LEU A 98 14.51 -9.75 20.33
CA LEU A 98 13.57 -10.65 19.65
C LEU A 98 14.26 -11.74 18.81
N GLN A 99 15.59 -11.83 18.84
CA GLN A 99 16.41 -12.72 18.00
C GLN A 99 16.24 -12.49 16.48
N MET A 100 15.77 -11.31 16.10
CA MET A 100 15.62 -10.88 14.70
C MET A 100 16.92 -10.23 14.23
N TYR A 101 17.98 -11.03 14.14
CA TYR A 101 19.33 -10.52 13.93
C TYR A 101 19.55 -9.95 12.53
N GLU A 102 18.90 -10.47 11.49
CA GLU A 102 19.01 -9.93 10.13
C GLU A 102 18.46 -8.49 10.07
N GLU A 103 17.25 -8.28 10.56
CA GLU A 103 16.61 -6.97 10.63
C GLU A 103 17.36 -6.02 11.57
N SER A 104 17.90 -6.55 12.68
CA SER A 104 18.72 -5.79 13.62
C SER A 104 20.01 -5.28 12.99
N LEU A 105 20.70 -6.11 12.21
CA LEU A 105 21.93 -5.74 11.50
C LEU A 105 21.64 -4.69 10.40
N ILE A 106 20.51 -4.82 9.71
CA ILE A 106 20.07 -3.83 8.73
C ILE A 106 19.84 -2.46 9.39
N ASP A 107 19.19 -2.40 10.55
CA ASP A 107 18.97 -1.14 11.26
C ASP A 107 20.27 -0.53 11.83
N ILE A 108 21.19 -1.35 12.38
CA ILE A 108 22.45 -0.81 12.89
C ILE A 108 23.34 -0.27 11.76
N ASP A 109 23.30 -0.90 10.57
CA ASP A 109 24.01 -0.40 9.40
C ASP A 109 23.46 0.96 8.94
N ARG A 110 22.14 1.15 8.97
CA ARG A 110 21.53 2.48 8.71
C ARG A 110 21.98 3.52 9.73
N ALA A 111 22.07 3.16 11.01
CA ALA A 111 22.56 4.07 12.04
C ALA A 111 24.02 4.49 11.78
N ILE A 112 24.88 3.55 11.35
CA ILE A 112 26.27 3.81 10.97
C ILE A 112 26.34 4.71 9.73
N GLU A 113 25.52 4.45 8.70
CA GLU A 113 25.44 5.27 7.47
C GLU A 113 25.09 6.74 7.77
N ILE A 114 24.20 6.97 8.74
CA ILE A 114 23.69 8.33 9.08
C ILE A 114 24.60 9.06 10.09
N SER A 115 25.42 8.33 10.85
CA SER A 115 26.12 8.84 12.04
C SER A 115 26.87 10.16 11.79
N PRO A 116 26.56 11.24 12.54
CA PRO A 116 27.16 12.55 12.30
C PRO A 116 28.55 12.70 12.91
N ASN A 117 28.94 11.82 13.85
CA ASN A 117 30.20 11.94 14.58
C ASN A 117 30.85 10.59 14.91
N THR A 118 32.16 10.61 15.15
CA THR A 118 32.99 9.42 15.40
C THR A 118 32.58 8.65 16.65
N ALA A 119 32.10 9.32 17.70
CA ALA A 119 31.74 8.67 18.96
C ALA A 119 30.49 7.80 18.79
N LEU A 120 29.45 8.32 18.12
CA LEU A 120 28.26 7.56 17.77
C LEU A 120 28.59 6.41 16.81
N THR A 121 29.40 6.67 15.77
CA THR A 121 29.84 5.63 14.83
C THR A 121 30.53 4.48 15.56
N LYS A 122 31.40 4.77 16.53
CA LYS A 122 32.06 3.75 17.34
C LYS A 122 31.04 2.94 18.14
N HIS A 123 30.15 3.60 18.87
CA HIS A 123 29.11 2.93 19.65
C HIS A 123 28.18 2.04 18.78
N PHE A 124 27.83 2.47 17.58
CA PHE A 124 27.02 1.66 16.67
C PHE A 124 27.80 0.47 16.09
N LYS A 125 29.09 0.63 15.77
CA LYS A 125 29.96 -0.49 15.37
C LYS A 125 30.13 -1.52 16.48
N ASP A 126 30.31 -1.07 17.73
CA ASP A 126 30.37 -1.97 18.89
C ASP A 126 29.06 -2.76 19.03
N THR A 127 27.91 -2.07 18.87
CA THR A 127 26.59 -2.71 18.85
C THR A 127 26.45 -3.73 17.71
N LYS A 128 26.95 -3.41 16.51
CA LYS A 128 26.95 -4.33 15.35
C LYS A 128 27.76 -5.60 15.64
N MET A 129 28.97 -5.47 16.18
CA MET A 129 29.81 -6.62 16.55
C MET A 129 29.11 -7.54 17.56
N ASP A 130 28.42 -6.96 18.56
CA ASP A 130 27.65 -7.73 19.53
C ASP A 130 26.48 -8.49 18.89
N LEU A 131 25.80 -7.87 17.92
CA LEU A 131 24.70 -8.50 17.17
C LEU A 131 25.21 -9.63 16.28
N GLU A 132 26.32 -9.45 15.56
CA GLU A 132 26.95 -10.48 14.73
C GLU A 132 27.39 -11.70 15.58
N LYS A 133 27.95 -11.45 16.77
CA LYS A 133 28.32 -12.50 17.72
C LYS A 133 27.11 -13.28 18.24
N LYS A 134 25.94 -12.64 18.35
CA LYS A 134 24.69 -13.32 18.75
C LYS A 134 24.08 -14.09 17.57
N ALA A 135 24.10 -13.51 16.38
CA ALA A 135 23.60 -14.12 15.14
C ALA A 135 24.33 -15.42 14.78
N SER A 136 25.65 -15.47 15.00
CA SER A 136 26.51 -16.63 14.70
C SER A 136 26.37 -17.82 15.66
N ARG A 137 25.54 -17.73 16.72
CA ARG A 137 25.37 -18.84 17.67
C ARG A 137 24.53 -19.96 17.05
N PRO A 138 24.91 -21.25 17.24
CA PRO A 138 24.28 -22.40 16.58
C PRO A 138 22.82 -22.67 17.00
N HIS A 139 22.34 -22.08 18.09
CA HIS A 139 20.95 -22.22 18.54
C HIS A 139 20.03 -21.07 18.10
N THR A 140 20.54 -20.15 17.28
CA THR A 140 19.76 -19.05 16.73
C THR A 140 18.91 -19.58 15.57
N LYS A 141 17.66 -19.96 15.84
CA LYS A 141 16.70 -20.19 14.75
C LYS A 141 16.41 -18.84 14.10
N GLN A 142 17.03 -18.58 12.96
CA GLN A 142 16.51 -17.56 12.05
C GLN A 142 15.12 -18.02 11.63
N ASN A 143 14.08 -17.43 12.22
CA ASN A 143 12.73 -17.66 11.73
C ASN A 143 12.69 -17.08 10.33
N ASN A 144 12.66 -17.93 9.31
CA ASN A 144 12.42 -17.51 7.94
C ASN A 144 10.95 -17.10 7.80
N ARG A 145 10.58 -15.97 8.44
CA ARG A 145 9.22 -15.39 8.45
C ARG A 145 8.81 -14.85 7.07
N ASN A 146 9.75 -14.86 6.13
CA ASN A 146 9.60 -14.46 4.74
C ASN A 146 9.35 -15.64 3.79
N HIS A 147 9.10 -16.86 4.31
CA HIS A 147 8.66 -17.96 3.46
C HIS A 147 7.20 -17.73 3.03
N PHE A 148 7.05 -17.01 1.92
CA PHE A 148 5.82 -17.09 1.15
C PHE A 148 5.84 -18.41 0.40
N GLU A 149 4.70 -19.09 0.35
CA GLU A 149 4.50 -20.15 -0.63
C GLU A 149 4.74 -19.56 -2.02
N ASP A 150 5.44 -20.31 -2.88
CA ASP A 150 5.65 -19.91 -4.26
C ASP A 150 4.28 -19.69 -4.92
N ILE A 151 4.19 -18.67 -5.77
CA ILE A 151 2.98 -18.43 -6.55
C ILE A 151 2.68 -19.72 -7.33
N PRO A 152 1.51 -20.34 -7.13
CA PRO A 152 1.23 -21.61 -7.77
C PRO A 152 1.11 -21.43 -9.28
N SER A 153 1.32 -22.50 -10.05
CA SER A 153 1.09 -22.51 -11.49
C SER A 153 -0.35 -22.92 -11.83
N LEU A 154 -0.85 -22.52 -13.00
CA LEU A 154 -2.13 -23.02 -13.51
C LEU A 154 -2.11 -24.56 -13.62
N SER A 155 -3.19 -25.19 -13.19
CA SER A 155 -3.32 -26.66 -13.24
C SER A 155 -3.62 -27.19 -14.64
N HIS A 156 -4.15 -26.33 -15.52
CA HIS A 156 -4.37 -26.63 -16.94
C HIS A 156 -3.69 -25.57 -17.81
N ASN A 157 -3.76 -25.73 -19.14
CA ASN A 157 -3.18 -24.75 -20.06
C ASN A 157 -3.77 -23.36 -19.83
N GLU A 158 -3.00 -22.33 -20.20
CA GLU A 158 -3.46 -20.96 -20.15
C GLU A 158 -4.48 -20.68 -21.26
N ASN A 159 -5.51 -19.93 -20.92
CA ASN A 159 -6.50 -19.43 -21.86
C ASN A 159 -5.83 -18.44 -22.83
N LYS A 160 -6.13 -18.56 -24.13
CA LYS A 160 -5.51 -17.73 -25.17
C LYS A 160 -5.91 -16.26 -25.12
N ASP A 161 -7.08 -15.98 -24.57
CA ASP A 161 -7.69 -14.64 -24.59
C ASP A 161 -7.49 -13.89 -23.27
N ILE A 162 -7.34 -14.61 -22.14
CA ILE A 162 -7.21 -14.03 -20.80
C ILE A 162 -5.95 -14.57 -20.11
N PRO A 163 -4.86 -13.78 -20.09
CA PRO A 163 -3.64 -14.15 -19.38
C PRO A 163 -3.88 -14.44 -17.90
N GLY A 164 -3.22 -15.46 -17.37
CA GLY A 164 -3.37 -15.93 -16.00
C GLY A 164 -4.65 -16.75 -15.75
N MET A 165 -5.52 -16.92 -16.74
CA MET A 165 -6.71 -17.77 -16.61
C MET A 165 -6.47 -19.15 -17.21
N SER A 166 -6.99 -20.19 -16.58
CA SER A 166 -6.98 -21.54 -17.13
C SER A 166 -7.95 -21.68 -18.31
N ASP A 167 -7.57 -22.44 -19.33
CA ASP A 167 -8.43 -22.85 -20.44
C ASP A 167 -9.54 -23.83 -20.02
N ALA A 168 -9.51 -24.30 -18.76
CA ALA A 168 -10.60 -25.03 -18.13
C ALA A 168 -11.80 -24.16 -17.78
N VAL A 169 -11.64 -22.84 -17.89
CA VAL A 169 -12.66 -21.84 -17.63
C VAL A 169 -12.75 -20.89 -18.82
N ARG A 170 -13.95 -20.40 -19.11
CA ARG A 170 -14.16 -19.28 -20.03
C ARG A 170 -15.02 -18.20 -19.37
N LEU A 171 -14.80 -16.96 -19.77
CA LEU A 171 -15.67 -15.84 -19.43
C LEU A 171 -16.91 -15.87 -20.33
N VAL A 172 -18.11 -15.77 -19.74
CA VAL A 172 -19.38 -15.81 -20.47
C VAL A 172 -20.28 -14.67 -20.02
N HIS A 173 -20.93 -14.03 -20.99
CA HIS A 173 -22.00 -13.09 -20.75
C HIS A 173 -23.33 -13.82 -20.78
N SER A 174 -23.97 -13.95 -19.62
CA SER A 174 -25.29 -14.55 -19.50
C SER A 174 -26.32 -13.49 -19.13
N THR A 175 -27.55 -13.65 -19.60
CA THR A 175 -28.66 -12.78 -19.22
C THR A 175 -29.05 -12.92 -17.75
N LYS A 176 -28.78 -14.09 -17.14
CA LYS A 176 -29.19 -14.41 -15.76
C LYS A 176 -28.19 -13.96 -14.69
N TYR A 177 -26.88 -14.09 -14.96
CA TYR A 177 -25.83 -13.88 -13.97
C TYR A 177 -24.81 -12.82 -14.40
N GLY A 178 -25.10 -12.04 -15.44
CA GLY A 178 -24.14 -11.10 -15.99
C GLY A 178 -22.88 -11.80 -16.49
N VAL A 179 -21.73 -11.21 -16.21
CA VAL A 179 -20.40 -11.77 -16.53
C VAL A 179 -20.04 -12.86 -15.52
N ASN A 180 -19.86 -14.09 -16.00
CA ASN A 180 -19.52 -15.22 -15.16
C ASN A 180 -18.43 -16.09 -15.78
N PHE A 181 -17.98 -17.07 -15.00
CA PHE A 181 -17.03 -18.10 -15.42
C PHE A 181 -17.76 -19.43 -15.59
N GLU A 182 -17.59 -20.06 -16.75
CA GLU A 182 -18.11 -21.40 -17.02
C GLU A 182 -16.96 -22.40 -17.23
N ALA A 183 -17.08 -23.57 -16.61
CA ALA A 183 -16.14 -24.66 -16.83
C ALA A 183 -16.29 -25.22 -18.25
N THR A 184 -15.18 -25.35 -18.98
CA THR A 184 -15.13 -25.95 -20.33
C THR A 184 -14.75 -27.43 -20.27
N LYS A 185 -14.20 -27.88 -19.15
CA LYS A 185 -13.75 -29.25 -18.86
C LYS A 185 -13.85 -29.53 -17.35
N PRO A 186 -13.72 -30.78 -16.88
CA PRO A 186 -13.72 -31.10 -15.45
C PRO A 186 -12.61 -30.36 -14.69
N ILE A 187 -12.95 -29.81 -13.52
CA ILE A 187 -12.03 -29.10 -12.61
C ILE A 187 -12.01 -29.85 -11.27
N GLY A 188 -10.82 -30.23 -10.82
CA GLY A 188 -10.61 -30.95 -9.57
C GLY A 188 -10.49 -30.03 -8.36
N THR A 189 -10.67 -30.58 -7.15
CA THR A 189 -10.31 -29.87 -5.92
C THR A 189 -8.81 -29.61 -5.89
N GLY A 190 -8.42 -28.36 -5.66
CA GLY A 190 -7.01 -27.93 -5.67
C GLY A 190 -6.52 -27.42 -7.03
N ASP A 191 -7.34 -27.48 -8.08
CA ASP A 191 -6.99 -26.89 -9.37
C ASP A 191 -6.91 -25.36 -9.29
N VAL A 192 -5.83 -24.81 -9.82
CA VAL A 192 -5.63 -23.36 -9.95
C VAL A 192 -6.17 -22.92 -11.30
N ILE A 193 -7.29 -22.19 -11.27
CA ILE A 193 -8.04 -21.77 -12.47
C ILE A 193 -7.80 -20.31 -12.86
N LEU A 194 -7.26 -19.50 -11.95
CA LEU A 194 -6.97 -18.07 -12.17
C LEU A 194 -5.80 -17.65 -11.27
N ILE A 195 -4.82 -16.99 -11.87
CA ILE A 195 -3.71 -16.31 -11.20
C ILE A 195 -3.74 -14.86 -11.69
N GLU A 196 -4.04 -13.93 -10.79
CA GLU A 196 -4.12 -12.52 -11.13
C GLU A 196 -3.23 -11.69 -10.21
N LYS A 197 -2.42 -10.82 -10.82
CA LYS A 197 -1.66 -9.82 -10.08
C LYS A 197 -2.58 -8.63 -9.78
N PRO A 198 -2.68 -8.16 -8.52
CA PRO A 198 -3.54 -7.02 -8.20
C PRO A 198 -3.10 -5.79 -9.00
N GLN A 199 -4.07 -5.07 -9.56
CA GLN A 199 -3.82 -3.82 -10.25
C GLN A 199 -3.41 -2.74 -9.26
N VAL A 200 -4.12 -2.63 -8.14
CA VAL A 200 -3.80 -1.66 -7.08
C VAL A 200 -3.85 -2.37 -5.74
N THR A 201 -2.90 -2.04 -4.88
CA THR A 201 -2.86 -2.48 -3.49
C THR A 201 -2.71 -1.27 -2.60
N SER A 202 -3.46 -1.23 -1.49
CA SER A 202 -3.30 -0.19 -0.47
C SER A 202 -3.32 -0.83 0.92
N ILE A 203 -2.55 -0.24 1.83
CA ILE A 203 -2.58 -0.59 3.25
C ILE A 203 -3.61 0.30 3.92
N ILE A 204 -4.66 -0.32 4.48
CA ILE A 204 -5.63 0.38 5.31
C ILE A 204 -5.00 0.56 6.70
N GLN A 205 -4.73 1.80 7.09
CA GLN A 205 -4.22 2.09 8.42
C GLN A 205 -5.36 1.94 9.43
N THR A 206 -5.29 0.91 10.27
CA THR A 206 -6.17 0.80 11.43
C THR A 206 -5.47 1.33 12.67
N ASP A 207 -6.20 1.98 13.56
CA ASP A 207 -5.70 2.61 14.79
C ASP A 207 -4.90 1.68 15.74
N VAL A 208 -4.96 0.36 15.50
CA VAL A 208 -4.55 -0.66 16.47
C VAL A 208 -3.13 -1.20 16.27
N ASP A 209 -2.51 -1.04 15.09
CA ASP A 209 -1.17 -1.59 14.84
C ASP A 209 -0.28 -0.64 14.03
N VAL A 210 0.97 -0.49 14.48
CA VAL A 210 2.02 0.11 13.66
C VAL A 210 2.20 -0.76 12.45
N ALA A 211 2.13 -0.18 11.24
CA ALA A 211 2.16 -0.97 10.02
C ALA A 211 3.46 -1.78 9.94
N ARG A 212 3.33 -3.10 10.08
CA ARG A 212 4.40 -4.09 9.92
C ARG A 212 4.53 -4.57 8.48
N MET A 213 3.90 -3.87 7.54
CA MET A 213 3.86 -4.28 6.14
C MET A 213 4.59 -3.25 5.29
N CYS A 214 5.30 -3.73 4.27
CA CYS A 214 5.79 -2.86 3.22
C CYS A 214 4.62 -2.33 2.39
N TYR A 215 4.57 -1.02 2.19
CA TYR A 215 3.51 -0.32 1.44
C TYR A 215 3.58 -0.57 -0.07
N TYR A 216 4.58 -1.31 -0.56
CA TYR A 216 4.76 -1.68 -1.97
C TYR A 216 4.52 -3.18 -2.19
N CYS A 217 5.32 -4.03 -1.55
CA CYS A 217 5.26 -5.48 -1.77
C CYS A 217 4.37 -6.23 -0.76
N LEU A 218 3.77 -5.53 0.21
CA LEU A 218 2.91 -6.08 1.26
C LEU A 218 3.58 -7.14 2.15
N ARG A 219 4.90 -7.28 2.10
CA ARG A 219 5.65 -8.20 2.95
C ARG A 219 5.61 -7.74 4.41
N ASP A 220 5.33 -8.65 5.34
CA ASP A 220 5.55 -8.42 6.78
C ASP A 220 7.05 -8.25 7.02
N TYR A 221 7.44 -7.11 7.60
CA TYR A 221 8.82 -6.77 7.86
C TYR A 221 8.92 -5.84 9.06
N ARG A 222 9.96 -5.99 9.88
CA ARG A 222 10.10 -5.22 11.13
C ARG A 222 11.16 -4.12 11.11
N ALA A 223 12.16 -4.22 10.23
CA ALA A 223 13.10 -3.12 9.98
C ALA A 223 12.61 -2.24 8.83
N LEU A 224 11.36 -1.80 8.88
CA LEU A 224 10.78 -0.95 7.84
C LEU A 224 11.45 0.44 7.81
N LEU A 225 11.63 0.94 6.59
CA LEU A 225 12.12 2.26 6.24
C LEU A 225 10.94 3.21 6.07
N PRO A 226 10.90 4.34 6.77
CA PRO A 226 9.94 5.39 6.47
C PRO A 226 10.21 6.01 5.10
N CYS A 227 9.17 6.61 4.54
CA CYS A 227 9.34 7.57 3.46
C CYS A 227 10.23 8.74 3.92
N GLU A 228 10.97 9.33 3.01
CA GLU A 228 11.86 10.47 3.33
C GLU A 228 11.13 11.81 3.29
N ARG A 229 9.91 11.82 2.75
CA ARG A 229 9.14 13.03 2.44
C ARG A 229 7.80 13.08 3.19
N CYS A 230 7.46 12.03 3.93
CA CYS A 230 6.27 11.98 4.77
C CYS A 230 6.43 11.00 5.92
N ASN A 231 5.49 11.07 6.87
CA ASN A 231 5.41 10.19 8.02
C ASN A 231 4.43 9.01 7.85
N SER A 232 3.86 8.80 6.67
CA SER A 232 2.77 7.82 6.50
C SER A 232 3.22 6.44 6.01
N ALA A 233 4.12 6.38 5.03
CA ALA A 233 4.45 5.14 4.33
C ALA A 233 5.74 4.47 4.82
N LEU A 234 5.73 3.14 4.82
CA LEU A 234 6.81 2.28 5.29
C LEU A 234 7.21 1.22 4.24
N TYR A 235 8.50 0.92 4.12
CA TYR A 235 9.03 0.05 3.07
C TYR A 235 10.05 -0.95 3.60
N CYS A 236 10.09 -2.18 3.07
CA CYS A 236 11.09 -3.15 3.51
C CYS A 236 12.50 -2.84 3.00
N SER A 237 12.63 -2.08 1.91
CA SER A 237 13.91 -1.79 1.27
C SER A 237 13.92 -0.45 0.52
N LYS A 238 15.12 0.06 0.20
CA LYS A 238 15.31 1.29 -0.58
C LYS A 238 14.70 1.14 -1.99
N GLU A 239 14.75 -0.08 -2.55
CA GLU A 239 14.17 -0.42 -3.85
C GLU A 239 12.65 -0.38 -3.84
N CYS A 240 11.99 -0.99 -2.84
CA CYS A 240 10.53 -0.94 -2.72
C CYS A 240 10.03 0.49 -2.54
N ARG A 241 10.77 1.31 -1.77
CA ARG A 241 10.46 2.73 -1.60
C ARG A 241 10.58 3.50 -2.91
N ALA A 242 11.63 3.26 -3.68
CA ALA A 242 11.84 3.92 -4.97
C ALA A 242 10.75 3.56 -5.98
N LYS A 243 10.44 2.27 -6.12
CA LYS A 243 9.36 1.79 -7.02
C LYS A 243 8.00 2.34 -6.63
N ALA A 244 7.66 2.32 -5.34
CA ALA A 244 6.42 2.92 -4.86
C ALA A 244 6.33 4.39 -5.22
N TYR A 245 7.40 5.17 -5.00
CA TYR A 245 7.44 6.59 -5.32
C TYR A 245 7.21 6.85 -6.82
N GLU A 246 7.88 6.08 -7.68
CA GLU A 246 7.74 6.19 -9.14
C GLU A 246 6.32 5.85 -9.62
N GLU A 247 5.76 4.74 -9.12
CA GLU A 247 4.48 4.21 -9.60
C GLU A 247 3.26 4.98 -9.08
N TYR A 248 3.21 5.35 -7.80
CA TYR A 248 2.01 5.97 -7.22
C TYR A 248 2.27 6.91 -6.05
N HIS A 249 3.24 6.59 -5.19
CA HIS A 249 3.40 7.28 -3.93
C HIS A 249 3.85 8.74 -4.12
N ARG A 250 4.52 9.14 -5.23
CA ARG A 250 4.88 10.55 -5.45
C ARG A 250 3.70 11.53 -5.41
N PHE A 251 2.51 11.10 -5.79
CA PHE A 251 1.29 11.93 -5.81
C PHE A 251 0.57 11.93 -4.47
N GLN A 252 0.76 10.87 -3.69
CA GLN A 252 0.18 10.70 -2.36
C GLN A 252 1.15 11.07 -1.25
N CYS A 253 2.42 11.34 -1.59
CA CYS A 253 3.53 11.23 -0.67
C CYS A 253 3.27 12.06 0.56
N ASN A 254 2.74 13.26 0.39
CA ASN A 254 2.38 14.10 1.51
C ASN A 254 0.89 14.41 1.59
N SER A 255 0.04 13.55 1.01
CA SER A 255 -1.41 13.62 1.17
C SER A 255 -1.78 13.38 2.63
N LYS A 256 -1.71 14.43 3.45
CA LYS A 256 -2.59 14.50 4.59
C LYS A 256 -4.00 14.79 4.07
N ASN A 257 -4.93 13.96 4.52
CA ASN A 257 -6.38 14.12 4.50
C ASN A 257 -7.20 13.54 3.33
N PHE A 258 -6.64 12.81 2.36
CA PHE A 258 -7.54 11.98 1.53
C PHE A 258 -7.96 10.74 2.32
N PRO A 259 -9.27 10.49 2.48
CA PRO A 259 -9.76 9.22 2.98
C PRO A 259 -9.22 8.03 2.15
N ASP A 260 -9.04 6.86 2.77
CA ASP A 260 -8.43 5.68 2.14
C ASP A 260 -9.11 5.29 0.80
N ASP A 261 -10.44 5.44 0.71
CA ASP A 261 -11.24 5.23 -0.50
C ASP A 261 -10.82 6.18 -1.63
N VAL A 262 -10.55 7.43 -1.31
CA VAL A 262 -10.11 8.44 -2.27
C VAL A 262 -8.68 8.18 -2.73
N GLN A 263 -7.78 7.82 -1.79
CA GLN A 263 -6.42 7.45 -2.13
C GLN A 263 -6.38 6.26 -3.10
N PHE A 264 -7.20 5.23 -2.86
CA PHE A 264 -7.30 4.07 -3.72
C PHE A 264 -7.74 4.43 -5.14
N VAL A 265 -8.77 5.27 -5.28
CA VAL A 265 -9.25 5.75 -6.59
C VAL A 265 -8.17 6.53 -7.33
N ILE A 266 -7.40 7.37 -6.63
CA ILE A 266 -6.28 8.11 -7.23
C ILE A 266 -5.22 7.14 -7.79
N ILE A 267 -4.81 6.12 -7.03
CA ILE A 267 -3.81 5.13 -7.52
C ILE A 267 -4.35 4.39 -8.74
N LEU A 268 -5.63 4.01 -8.71
CA LEU A 268 -6.25 3.33 -9.84
C LEU A 268 -6.25 4.22 -11.09
N LEU A 269 -6.73 5.46 -10.97
CA LEU A 269 -6.75 6.44 -12.06
C LEU A 269 -5.35 6.65 -12.62
N MET A 270 -4.38 6.83 -11.75
CA MET A 270 -2.97 6.95 -12.13
C MET A 270 -2.48 5.76 -12.94
N LYS A 271 -2.81 4.54 -12.52
CA LYS A 271 -2.33 3.32 -13.17
C LYS A 271 -3.01 3.10 -14.52
N ILE A 272 -4.33 3.27 -14.60
CA ILE A 272 -5.07 3.09 -15.86
C ILE A 272 -4.75 4.18 -16.90
N THR A 273 -4.35 5.37 -16.44
CA THR A 273 -4.01 6.49 -17.33
C THR A 273 -2.52 6.61 -17.61
N GLU A 274 -1.68 5.68 -17.15
CA GLU A 274 -0.21 5.78 -17.27
C GLU A 274 0.31 7.14 -16.78
N ASN A 275 0.02 7.47 -15.52
CA ASN A 275 0.33 8.76 -14.90
C ASN A 275 -0.27 9.97 -15.64
N GLY A 276 -1.45 9.78 -16.24
CA GLY A 276 -2.18 10.84 -16.94
C GLY A 276 -1.89 10.93 -18.44
N GLU A 277 -0.90 10.21 -18.97
CA GLU A 277 -0.57 10.19 -20.41
C GLU A 277 -1.76 9.74 -21.27
N LYS A 278 -2.49 8.74 -20.80
CA LYS A 278 -3.68 8.17 -21.45
C LYS A 278 -4.99 8.70 -20.91
N LEU A 279 -4.98 9.81 -20.18
CA LEU A 279 -6.18 10.37 -19.58
C LEU A 279 -7.26 10.69 -20.63
N ALA A 280 -6.88 11.28 -21.77
CA ALA A 280 -7.82 11.61 -22.84
C ALA A 280 -8.45 10.33 -23.46
N GLU A 281 -7.67 9.26 -23.58
CA GLU A 281 -8.16 7.96 -24.07
C GLU A 281 -9.12 7.32 -23.07
N ALA A 282 -8.78 7.38 -21.78
CA ALA A 282 -9.63 6.88 -20.69
C ALA A 282 -10.98 7.62 -20.65
N ILE A 283 -10.97 8.96 -20.77
CA ILE A 283 -12.21 9.76 -20.85
C ILE A 283 -13.05 9.35 -22.06
N LYS A 284 -12.43 9.25 -23.25
CA LYS A 284 -13.13 8.85 -24.47
C LYS A 284 -13.69 7.43 -24.38
N TYR A 285 -13.02 6.53 -23.64
CA TYR A 285 -13.52 5.19 -23.38
C TYR A 285 -14.73 5.21 -22.44
N CYS A 286 -14.71 6.01 -21.37
CA CYS A 286 -15.87 6.22 -20.50
C CYS A 286 -17.07 6.78 -21.26
N GLU A 287 -16.88 7.79 -22.11
CA GLU A 287 -17.94 8.36 -22.96
C GLU A 287 -18.57 7.30 -23.90
N LYS A 288 -17.74 6.40 -24.45
CA LYS A 288 -18.22 5.26 -25.25
C LYS A 288 -19.04 4.29 -24.42
N LEU A 289 -18.63 4.00 -23.18
CA LEU A 289 -19.39 3.12 -22.28
C LEU A 289 -20.73 3.76 -21.89
N ASP A 290 -20.77 5.06 -21.64
CA ASP A 290 -21.99 5.79 -21.28
C ASP A 290 -22.97 5.86 -22.46
N THR A 291 -22.47 6.08 -23.68
CA THR A 291 -23.30 6.06 -24.89
C THR A 291 -23.84 4.67 -25.20
N MET A 292 -23.06 3.60 -24.93
CA MET A 292 -23.56 2.21 -24.98
C MET A 292 -24.58 1.90 -23.88
N SER A 293 -24.52 2.63 -22.77
CA SER A 293 -25.38 2.45 -21.59
C SER A 293 -26.71 3.20 -21.65
N SER A 294 -26.90 4.09 -22.64
CA SER A 294 -28.11 4.89 -22.84
C SER A 294 -29.35 4.09 -23.30
N GLY A 295 -29.22 2.78 -23.51
CA GLY A 295 -30.33 1.83 -23.56
C GLY A 295 -30.84 1.45 -22.17
N ASN A 296 -31.60 2.32 -21.51
CA ASN A 296 -32.66 2.10 -20.52
C ASN A 296 -32.62 1.12 -19.30
N ASP A 297 -31.48 0.70 -18.71
CA ASP A 297 -31.56 0.15 -17.32
C ASP A 297 -30.32 0.41 -16.41
N ASN A 298 -29.44 1.36 -16.74
CA ASN A 298 -28.11 1.41 -16.11
C ASN A 298 -27.99 2.25 -14.84
N LEU A 299 -28.97 2.19 -13.94
CA LEU A 299 -28.82 2.81 -12.61
C LEU A 299 -27.92 1.97 -11.67
N LEU A 300 -27.65 0.70 -11.99
CA LEU A 300 -26.85 -0.22 -11.17
C LEU A 300 -25.34 -0.17 -11.40
N ILE A 301 -24.88 0.31 -12.56
CA ILE A 301 -23.43 0.47 -12.86
C ILE A 301 -22.76 1.43 -11.87
N ARG A 302 -23.50 2.44 -11.38
CA ARG A 302 -22.97 3.39 -10.39
C ARG A 302 -22.69 2.77 -9.02
N ASN A 303 -23.35 1.66 -8.66
CA ASN A 303 -23.27 1.05 -7.32
C ASN A 303 -22.36 -0.18 -7.25
N SER A 304 -21.94 -0.77 -8.38
CA SER A 304 -21.09 -1.96 -8.42
C SER A 304 -19.60 -1.67 -8.23
N LEU A 305 -19.15 -0.43 -8.43
CA LEU A 305 -17.75 0.00 -8.23
C LEU A 305 -17.29 -0.04 -6.75
N PHE A 306 -18.22 -0.05 -5.79
CA PHE A 306 -17.92 0.02 -4.36
C PHE A 306 -18.72 -1.01 -3.54
N ARG A 307 -18.48 -2.32 -3.75
CA ARG A 307 -18.90 -3.33 -2.75
C ARG A 307 -17.75 -3.66 -1.81
N HIS A 308 -17.83 -3.08 -0.61
CA HIS A 308 -16.96 -3.39 0.52
C HIS A 308 -17.34 -4.76 1.09
N HIS A 309 -16.60 -5.82 0.75
CA HIS A 309 -16.71 -7.09 1.48
C HIS A 309 -15.71 -7.10 2.64
N ARG A 310 -16.22 -6.92 3.87
CA ARG A 310 -15.47 -7.22 5.09
C ARG A 310 -15.29 -8.73 5.21
N TYR A 311 -14.22 -9.27 4.63
CA TYR A 311 -13.66 -10.52 5.11
C TYR A 311 -12.62 -10.18 6.17
N LYS A 312 -12.84 -10.70 7.39
CA LYS A 312 -11.83 -10.67 8.46
C LYS A 312 -10.50 -11.15 7.85
N HIS A 313 -9.53 -10.23 7.75
CA HIS A 313 -8.12 -10.40 7.37
C HIS A 313 -7.68 -10.23 5.91
N LYS A 314 -8.55 -9.98 4.92
CA LYS A 314 -8.11 -9.53 3.57
C LYS A 314 -9.21 -8.69 2.91
N CYS A 315 -8.95 -7.41 2.65
CA CYS A 315 -9.79 -6.59 1.78
C CYS A 315 -9.34 -6.82 0.33
N GLU A 316 -9.97 -7.74 -0.37
CA GLU A 316 -9.91 -7.81 -1.84
C GLU A 316 -11.08 -6.99 -2.39
N LEU A 317 -10.79 -5.80 -2.92
CA LEU A 317 -11.72 -5.09 -3.80
C LEU A 317 -11.52 -5.64 -5.22
N LYS A 318 -12.47 -6.44 -5.70
CA LYS A 318 -12.57 -6.77 -7.12
C LYS A 318 -13.14 -5.56 -7.86
N LEU A 319 -12.30 -4.89 -8.65
CA LEU A 319 -12.78 -4.01 -9.72
C LEU A 319 -13.24 -4.90 -10.87
N LEU A 320 -14.51 -5.32 -10.82
CA LEU A 320 -15.18 -5.86 -11.99
C LEU A 320 -15.49 -4.67 -12.91
N ALA A 321 -14.70 -4.53 -13.97
CA ALA A 321 -15.14 -3.81 -15.15
C ALA A 321 -16.20 -4.66 -15.85
N CYS A 322 -17.46 -4.58 -15.41
CA CYS A 322 -18.60 -4.84 -16.29
C CYS A 322 -19.92 -4.37 -15.70
N ALA A 323 -20.73 -3.80 -16.60
CA ALA A 323 -22.10 -3.38 -16.41
C ALA A 323 -22.98 -4.50 -15.83
N GLU A 324 -23.73 -4.19 -14.76
CA GLU A 324 -24.88 -4.99 -14.34
C GLU A 324 -26.10 -4.08 -14.18
N LYS A 325 -27.24 -4.60 -14.63
CA LYS A 325 -28.60 -4.07 -14.46
C LYS A 325 -29.40 -5.16 -13.74
N GLU A 326 -29.74 -4.96 -12.47
CA GLU A 326 -30.85 -5.67 -11.85
C GLU A 326 -32.16 -4.92 -12.12
N HIS A 327 -33.22 -5.65 -12.48
CA HIS A 327 -34.52 -5.28 -11.95
C HIS A 327 -35.29 -6.50 -11.47
N THR A 328 -35.66 -6.38 -10.21
CA THR A 328 -36.69 -7.08 -9.43
C THR A 328 -37.90 -7.51 -10.23
N LEU A 329 -38.43 -8.71 -9.92
CA LEU A 329 -39.88 -8.89 -9.79
C LEU A 329 -40.19 -9.90 -8.68
N ARG A 330 -40.96 -9.42 -7.70
CA ARG A 330 -41.79 -10.25 -6.83
C ARG A 330 -42.72 -11.11 -7.70
N ARG A 331 -42.69 -12.42 -7.49
CA ARG A 331 -43.86 -13.22 -7.10
C ARG A 331 -43.40 -14.51 -6.45
#